data_AF-A0A534WS08-F1
#
_entry.id   AF-A0A534WS08-F1
#
_cell.length_a   1.000
_cell.length_b   1.000
_cell.length_c   1.000
_cell.angle_alpha   90.00
_cell.angle_beta   90.00
_cell.angle_gamma   90.00
#
_symmetry.space_group_name_H-M   'P 1'
#
loop_
_entity.id
_entity.type
_entity.pdbx_description
1 polymer ?
#
loop_
_entity_poly.entity_id
_entity_poly.type
_entity_poly.pdbx_seq_one_letter_code
_entity_poly.pdbx_strand_id
1 'polypeptide(L)'
;MSGGVMLGTMAQRLGRGPEEVTMDFGVFVATKIDDWQLIRFAEELGYRRAWVPDSQMIWSDCYATLALAAANTRKIQIGTGVAIPGTRTAPVTAHSIASINRLAPGRVFLGIGSGHTAMRVMGMDPMKIREWREYLRVVRTLLDGQEVDYTLNGVTRAIRFLHLDLGFIALEPRIPIYVAANGPLALKVAAEFADGLVSVGNEHAPVLASHLAALRAGAAKLGRTLSPSFHTATLTSAVVLKPGERADSERVVAQCGSQVAAVLHFAYEIVKLTGNEAAVPRGFEDVWEEYCDHVERMETPPEKRYLQIHEGHCTYLVPAERRFVNEKTIRASVLVGTPDELVARIRAAEQAGLKEIGLLPPMAEARNVLREFSEQVMARL
;
A
#
# COMPACT_ATOMS: atom_id res chain seq x y z
N MET A 1 67.31 1.37 15.21
CA MET A 1 66.87 2.71 15.63
C MET A 1 65.85 3.17 14.60
N SER A 2 64.56 2.94 14.88
CA SER A 2 63.55 3.98 15.24
C SER A 2 62.92 4.59 13.98
N GLY A 3 61.62 4.52 13.70
CA GLY A 3 60.41 4.09 14.41
C GLY A 3 59.17 4.73 13.73
N GLY A 4 57.95 4.26 14.06
CA GLY A 4 56.65 4.93 13.77
C GLY A 4 56.01 4.64 12.39
N VAL A 5 55.09 3.67 12.22
CA VAL A 5 53.64 3.67 12.56
C VAL A 5 52.80 4.64 11.71
N MET A 6 51.99 4.08 10.78
CA MET A 6 50.54 4.26 10.78
C MET A 6 49.87 3.21 9.89
N LEU A 7 49.30 2.18 10.54
CA LEU A 7 48.29 1.29 9.98
C LEU A 7 47.00 2.09 9.79
N GLY A 8 46.63 2.36 8.54
CA GLY A 8 45.34 2.93 8.17
C GLY A 8 44.23 1.90 8.40
N THR A 9 43.29 2.27 9.25
CA THR A 9 42.11 1.55 9.70
C THR A 9 41.29 0.94 8.55
N MET A 10 41.20 -0.40 8.54
CA MET A 10 40.07 -1.08 7.89
C MET A 10 38.79 -0.64 8.59
N ALA A 11 37.95 0.09 7.87
CA ALA A 11 36.57 0.30 8.26
C ALA A 11 35.90 -1.07 8.39
N GLN A 12 35.68 -1.51 9.63
CA GLN A 12 34.80 -2.63 9.93
C GLN A 12 33.43 -2.29 9.35
N ARG A 13 33.07 -2.95 8.23
CA ARG A 13 31.67 -3.13 7.86
C ARG A 13 31.01 -3.82 9.04
N LEU A 14 30.19 -3.06 9.78
CA LEU A 14 29.23 -3.61 10.73
C LEU A 14 28.26 -4.47 9.90
N GLY A 15 28.59 -5.75 9.74
CA GLY A 15 27.64 -6.76 9.33
C GLY A 15 26.53 -6.79 10.38
N ARG A 16 25.29 -6.57 9.94
CA ARG A 16 24.11 -6.71 10.79
C ARG A 16 24.08 -8.14 11.34
N GLY A 17 23.98 -8.27 12.66
CA GLY A 17 23.72 -9.54 13.33
C GLY A 17 22.35 -10.12 12.95
N PRO A 18 22.03 -11.35 13.38
CA PRO A 18 20.78 -12.00 13.03
C PRO A 18 19.58 -11.32 13.74
N GLU A 19 18.70 -10.74 12.93
CA GLU A 19 17.30 -10.32 13.18
C GLU A 19 16.99 -9.40 14.38
N GLU A 20 17.54 -8.18 14.39
CA GLU A 20 16.73 -7.03 14.84
C GLU A 20 15.77 -6.66 13.71
N VAL A 21 14.49 -7.01 13.84
CA VAL A 21 13.44 -6.52 12.95
C VAL A 21 13.22 -5.05 13.27
N THR A 22 13.86 -4.17 12.50
CA THR A 22 13.60 -2.73 12.54
C THR A 22 12.45 -2.40 11.58
N MET A 23 11.45 -1.65 12.04
CA MET A 23 10.35 -1.11 11.27
C MET A 23 10.88 -0.38 10.03
N ASP A 24 10.37 -0.76 8.87
CA ASP A 24 10.63 -0.05 7.64
C ASP A 24 9.56 1.02 7.39
N PHE A 25 9.91 2.04 6.61
CA PHE A 25 8.97 3.08 6.21
C PHE A 25 8.84 3.14 4.70
N GLY A 26 7.60 3.19 4.25
CA GLY A 26 7.26 3.35 2.84
C GLY A 26 6.54 4.66 2.56
N VAL A 27 6.47 5.00 1.28
CA VAL A 27 5.60 6.05 0.77
C VAL A 27 4.63 5.46 -0.25
N PHE A 28 3.36 5.80 -0.14
CA PHE A 28 2.37 5.57 -1.18
C PHE A 28 2.23 6.86 -1.98
N VAL A 29 2.46 6.79 -3.28
CA VAL A 29 2.54 7.97 -4.14
C VAL A 29 1.30 7.99 -5.04
N ALA A 30 0.27 8.73 -4.66
CA ALA A 30 -0.84 9.08 -5.54
C ALA A 30 -0.29 9.96 -6.68
N THR A 31 -0.03 9.37 -7.86
CA THR A 31 0.86 9.97 -8.87
C THR A 31 0.12 10.71 -9.97
N LYS A 32 0.57 11.94 -10.22
CA LYS A 32 0.73 12.46 -11.57
C LYS A 32 2.03 11.91 -12.14
N ILE A 33 2.11 11.60 -13.43
CA ILE A 33 3.28 10.93 -14.03
C ILE A 33 4.62 11.60 -13.71
N ASP A 34 4.66 12.93 -13.60
CA ASP A 34 5.86 13.70 -13.29
C ASP A 34 6.28 13.63 -11.80
N ASP A 35 5.40 13.16 -10.91
CA ASP A 35 5.64 13.04 -9.47
C ASP A 35 6.47 11.80 -9.10
N TRP A 36 7.02 11.07 -10.09
CA TRP A 36 8.07 10.07 -9.83
C TRP A 36 9.23 10.66 -9.01
N GLN A 37 9.46 11.97 -9.10
CA GLN A 37 10.45 12.71 -8.31
C GLN A 37 10.21 12.60 -6.80
N LEU A 38 8.97 12.38 -6.34
CA LEU A 38 8.68 12.17 -4.93
C LEU A 38 9.29 10.84 -4.43
N ILE A 39 9.35 9.82 -5.29
CA ILE A 39 9.97 8.52 -4.95
C ILE A 39 11.48 8.71 -4.72
N ARG A 40 12.14 9.48 -5.58
CA ARG A 40 13.56 9.84 -5.38
C ARG A 40 13.76 10.65 -4.10
N PHE A 41 12.89 11.63 -3.85
CA PHE A 41 12.95 12.43 -2.62
C PHE A 41 12.77 11.55 -1.36
N ALA A 42 11.85 10.59 -1.39
CA ALA A 42 11.66 9.63 -0.31
C ALA A 42 12.89 8.72 -0.11
N GLU A 43 13.53 8.27 -1.20
CA GLU A 43 14.82 7.54 -1.12
C GLU A 43 15.90 8.37 -0.42
N GLU A 44 16.02 9.66 -0.75
CA GLU A 44 16.98 10.59 -0.13
C GLU A 44 16.71 10.80 1.38
N LEU A 45 15.44 10.71 1.80
CA LEU A 45 15.01 10.78 3.21
C LEU A 45 15.11 9.44 3.97
N GLY A 46 15.49 8.34 3.30
CA GLY A 46 15.67 7.03 3.93
C GLY A 46 14.44 6.11 3.92
N TYR A 47 13.36 6.47 3.21
CA TYR A 47 12.25 5.54 2.98
C TYR A 47 12.71 4.34 2.14
N ARG A 48 12.24 3.14 2.51
CA ARG A 48 12.72 1.87 1.95
C ARG A 48 11.85 1.35 0.82
N ARG A 49 10.57 1.74 0.78
CA ARG A 49 9.61 1.31 -0.24
C ARG A 49 8.77 2.45 -0.79
N ALA A 50 8.48 2.37 -2.08
CA ALA A 50 7.52 3.24 -2.76
C ALA A 50 6.44 2.39 -3.42
N TRP A 51 5.21 2.65 -3.02
CA TRP A 51 4.00 1.98 -3.45
C TRP A 51 3.25 2.88 -4.43
N VAL A 52 3.09 2.43 -5.66
CA VAL A 52 2.41 3.20 -6.71
C VAL A 52 1.02 2.60 -6.95
N PRO A 53 -0.06 3.25 -6.53
CA PRO A 53 -1.41 2.72 -6.66
C PRO A 53 -1.83 2.62 -8.12
N ASP A 54 -2.70 1.67 -8.41
CA ASP A 54 -3.20 1.39 -9.76
C ASP A 54 -4.68 1.79 -9.84
N SER A 55 -4.99 3.01 -10.27
CA SER A 55 -6.37 3.49 -10.41
C SER A 55 -6.51 4.52 -11.53
N GLN A 56 -6.77 4.03 -12.75
CA GLN A 56 -6.60 4.75 -14.02
C GLN A 56 -7.52 5.95 -14.19
N MET A 57 -8.69 5.97 -13.53
CA MET A 57 -9.63 7.08 -13.65
C MET A 57 -9.28 8.26 -12.74
N ILE A 58 -8.30 8.11 -11.83
CA ILE A 58 -7.90 9.15 -10.87
C ILE A 58 -6.39 9.46 -10.88
N TRP A 59 -5.54 8.48 -11.22
CA TRP A 59 -4.08 8.63 -11.23
C TRP A 59 -3.45 8.17 -12.54
N SER A 60 -2.19 8.53 -12.74
CA SER A 60 -1.39 8.10 -13.89
C SER A 60 -1.12 6.60 -13.87
N ASP A 61 -0.72 6.03 -15.03
CA ASP A 61 -0.40 4.61 -15.14
C ASP A 61 0.74 4.20 -14.19
N CYS A 62 0.47 3.23 -13.32
CA CYS A 62 1.41 2.83 -12.28
C CYS A 62 2.70 2.22 -12.82
N TYR A 63 2.66 1.47 -13.94
CA TYR A 63 3.85 0.83 -14.49
C TYR A 63 4.76 1.83 -15.21
N ALA A 64 4.18 2.84 -15.87
CA ALA A 64 4.94 3.96 -16.43
C ALA A 64 5.69 4.73 -15.32
N THR A 65 5.01 5.06 -14.23
CA THR A 65 5.63 5.70 -13.06
C THR A 65 6.71 4.80 -12.43
N LEU A 66 6.46 3.50 -12.30
CA LEU A 66 7.45 2.55 -11.78
C LEU A 66 8.69 2.45 -12.67
N ALA A 67 8.54 2.52 -14.00
CA ALA A 67 9.68 2.55 -14.93
C ALA A 67 10.53 3.82 -14.74
N LEU A 68 9.89 4.98 -14.60
CA LEU A 68 10.59 6.24 -14.30
C LEU A 68 11.30 6.17 -12.95
N ALA A 69 10.64 5.65 -11.92
CA ALA A 69 11.23 5.43 -10.60
C ALA A 69 12.43 4.47 -10.67
N ALA A 70 12.29 3.35 -11.37
CA ALA A 70 13.34 2.36 -11.55
C ALA A 70 14.61 2.97 -12.14
N ALA A 71 14.46 3.79 -13.18
CA ALA A 71 15.58 4.45 -13.88
C ALA A 71 16.24 5.56 -13.06
N ASN A 72 15.49 6.23 -12.19
CA ASN A 72 15.94 7.43 -11.47
C ASN A 72 16.24 7.23 -9.97
N THR A 73 16.21 5.98 -9.49
CA THR A 73 16.53 5.62 -8.10
C THR A 73 17.55 4.49 -8.03
N ARG A 74 18.12 4.23 -6.84
CA ARG A 74 19.23 3.27 -6.66
C ARG A 74 18.99 2.22 -5.59
N LYS A 75 18.16 2.51 -4.58
CA LYS A 75 18.04 1.75 -3.32
C LYS A 75 16.60 1.43 -2.95
N ILE A 76 15.70 2.40 -3.07
CA ILE A 76 14.29 2.25 -2.70
C ILE A 76 13.68 1.12 -3.52
N GLN A 77 12.94 0.26 -2.82
CA GLN A 77 12.14 -0.77 -3.45
C GLN A 77 10.87 -0.15 -4.02
N ILE A 78 10.42 -0.60 -5.18
CA ILE A 78 9.30 -0.02 -5.90
C ILE A 78 8.31 -1.12 -6.30
N GLY A 79 7.03 -0.82 -6.23
CA GLY A 79 6.00 -1.77 -6.62
C GLY A 79 4.62 -1.16 -6.63
N THR A 80 3.67 -1.95 -7.10
CA THR A 80 2.27 -1.52 -7.14
C THR A 80 1.67 -1.48 -5.74
N GLY A 81 0.84 -0.48 -5.44
CA GLY A 81 0.20 -0.27 -4.13
C GLY A 81 -1.29 0.03 -4.19
N VAL A 82 -2.14 -0.82 -4.76
CA VAL A 82 -1.88 -2.17 -5.27
C VAL A 82 -2.43 -2.33 -6.70
N ALA A 83 -1.90 -3.29 -7.46
CA ALA A 83 -2.36 -3.65 -8.79
C ALA A 83 -3.79 -4.22 -8.76
N ILE A 84 -4.53 -4.05 -9.86
CA ILE A 84 -5.96 -4.38 -9.92
C ILE A 84 -6.32 -5.37 -11.06
N PRO A 85 -6.76 -6.59 -10.72
CA PRO A 85 -7.17 -7.65 -11.65
C PRO A 85 -8.27 -7.31 -12.66
N GLY A 86 -9.12 -6.31 -12.37
CA GLY A 86 -10.23 -5.91 -13.23
C GLY A 86 -9.84 -4.98 -14.37
N THR A 87 -8.66 -4.35 -14.31
CA THR A 87 -8.19 -3.38 -15.31
C THR A 87 -7.07 -3.95 -16.19
N ARG A 88 -6.37 -5.01 -15.74
CA ARG A 88 -5.38 -5.76 -16.53
C ARG A 88 -5.50 -7.26 -16.29
N THR A 89 -5.44 -8.04 -17.36
CA THR A 89 -5.47 -9.51 -17.28
C THR A 89 -4.24 -10.06 -16.55
N ALA A 90 -4.36 -11.25 -15.95
CA ALA A 90 -3.28 -11.84 -15.14
C ALA A 90 -1.93 -11.94 -15.88
N PRO A 91 -1.88 -12.39 -17.16
CA PRO A 91 -0.61 -12.43 -17.89
C PRO A 91 0.01 -11.05 -18.11
N VAL A 92 -0.81 -10.01 -18.33
CA VAL A 92 -0.34 -8.63 -18.51
C VAL A 92 0.25 -8.10 -17.20
N THR A 93 -0.43 -8.29 -16.07
CA THR A 93 0.11 -7.85 -14.75
C THR A 93 1.43 -8.54 -14.41
N ALA A 94 1.52 -9.86 -14.61
CA ALA A 94 2.75 -10.60 -14.38
C ALA A 94 3.89 -10.12 -15.30
N HIS A 95 3.61 -9.89 -16.59
CA HIS A 95 4.61 -9.41 -17.54
C HIS A 95 5.06 -7.98 -17.22
N SER A 96 4.12 -7.09 -16.90
CA SER A 96 4.42 -5.68 -16.59
C SER A 96 5.34 -5.57 -15.38
N ILE A 97 5.06 -6.27 -14.27
CA ILE A 97 5.93 -6.20 -13.10
C ILE A 97 7.30 -6.86 -13.34
N ALA A 98 7.36 -7.95 -14.12
CA ALA A 98 8.62 -8.57 -14.53
C ALA A 98 9.46 -7.67 -15.46
N SER A 99 8.80 -6.80 -16.24
CA SER A 99 9.47 -5.76 -17.03
C SER A 99 10.12 -4.71 -16.12
N ILE A 100 9.43 -4.28 -15.06
CA ILE A 100 10.02 -3.36 -14.06
C ILE A 100 11.18 -4.04 -13.32
N ASN A 101 11.07 -5.33 -12.98
CA ASN A 101 12.14 -6.08 -12.33
C ASN A 101 13.42 -6.14 -13.18
N ARG A 102 13.29 -6.11 -14.52
CA ARG A 102 14.44 -5.98 -15.42
C ARG A 102 15.18 -4.64 -15.27
N LEU A 103 14.44 -3.56 -15.03
CA LEU A 103 14.98 -2.21 -14.83
C LEU A 103 15.57 -2.01 -13.42
N ALA A 104 15.01 -2.68 -12.42
CA ALA A 104 15.39 -2.54 -11.02
C ALA A 104 15.55 -3.91 -10.30
N PRO A 105 16.47 -4.79 -10.73
CA PRO A 105 16.59 -6.13 -10.18
C PRO A 105 16.76 -6.14 -8.65
N GLY A 106 15.95 -6.94 -7.96
CA GLY A 106 15.98 -7.07 -6.50
C GLY A 106 15.35 -5.91 -5.72
N ARG A 107 14.81 -4.90 -6.43
CA ARG A 107 14.08 -3.77 -5.83
C ARG A 107 12.59 -3.79 -6.13
N VAL A 108 12.08 -4.79 -6.85
CA VAL A 108 10.68 -4.79 -7.32
C VAL A 108 9.82 -5.74 -6.50
N PHE A 109 8.60 -5.31 -6.17
CA PHE A 109 7.56 -6.14 -5.57
C PHE A 109 6.21 -5.91 -6.27
N LEU A 110 5.29 -6.87 -6.18
CA LEU A 110 3.92 -6.74 -6.68
C LEU A 110 2.94 -6.65 -5.51
N GLY A 111 2.48 -5.45 -5.16
CA GLY A 111 1.30 -5.33 -4.30
C GLY A 111 0.03 -5.55 -5.13
N ILE A 112 -0.90 -6.39 -4.68
CA ILE A 112 -2.12 -6.72 -5.44
C ILE A 112 -3.34 -6.88 -4.52
N GLY A 113 -4.50 -6.39 -4.97
CA GLY A 113 -5.77 -6.51 -4.28
C GLY A 113 -6.90 -6.96 -5.21
N SER A 114 -8.13 -7.06 -4.70
CA SER A 114 -9.31 -7.44 -5.51
C SER A 114 -9.83 -6.32 -6.41
N GLY A 115 -9.40 -5.08 -6.19
CA GLY A 115 -9.63 -3.96 -7.12
C GLY A 115 -10.55 -2.84 -6.67
N HIS A 116 -10.72 -2.59 -5.36
CA HIS A 116 -11.70 -1.62 -4.83
C HIS A 116 -11.77 -0.28 -5.58
N THR A 117 -10.80 0.61 -5.40
CA THR A 117 -10.91 1.98 -5.92
C THR A 117 -11.07 2.03 -7.44
N ALA A 118 -10.23 1.33 -8.22
CA ALA A 118 -10.31 1.42 -9.68
C ALA A 118 -11.58 0.83 -10.29
N MET A 119 -12.20 -0.17 -9.66
CA MET A 119 -13.49 -0.69 -10.12
C MET A 119 -14.63 0.26 -9.69
N ARG A 120 -14.59 0.78 -8.46
CA ARG A 120 -15.63 1.66 -7.91
C ARG A 120 -15.75 2.98 -8.67
N VAL A 121 -14.63 3.59 -9.06
CA VAL A 121 -14.65 4.81 -9.90
C VAL A 121 -15.23 4.59 -11.30
N MET A 122 -15.39 3.34 -11.74
CA MET A 122 -16.09 2.98 -12.98
C MET A 122 -17.54 2.48 -12.72
N GLY A 123 -18.02 2.55 -11.48
CA GLY A 123 -19.33 2.03 -11.08
C GLY A 123 -19.41 0.50 -11.03
N MET A 124 -18.27 -0.19 -10.95
CA MET A 124 -18.17 -1.66 -10.98
C MET A 124 -17.79 -2.24 -9.61
N ASP A 125 -18.18 -3.49 -9.39
CA ASP A 125 -17.75 -4.25 -8.21
C ASP A 125 -16.32 -4.78 -8.35
N PRO A 126 -15.57 -4.90 -7.23
CA PRO A 126 -14.30 -5.62 -7.22
C PRO A 126 -14.45 -7.08 -7.65
N MET A 127 -13.35 -7.68 -8.13
CA MET A 127 -13.35 -9.08 -8.56
C MET A 127 -13.77 -10.02 -7.43
N LYS A 128 -14.62 -11.01 -7.73
CA LYS A 128 -15.08 -11.96 -6.70
C LYS A 128 -13.90 -12.81 -6.24
N ILE A 129 -13.92 -13.21 -4.97
CA ILE A 129 -12.79 -13.92 -4.33
C ILE A 129 -12.35 -15.17 -5.11
N ARG A 130 -13.28 -15.95 -5.67
CA ARG A 130 -12.96 -17.14 -6.47
C ARG A 130 -12.16 -16.78 -7.74
N GLU A 131 -12.60 -15.75 -8.45
CA GLU A 131 -11.94 -15.26 -9.68
C GLU A 131 -10.59 -14.64 -9.34
N TRP A 132 -10.52 -13.91 -8.22
CA TRP A 132 -9.27 -13.31 -7.75
C TRP A 132 -8.24 -14.35 -7.31
N ARG A 133 -8.67 -15.44 -6.66
CA ARG A 133 -7.80 -16.58 -6.34
C ARG A 133 -7.20 -17.18 -7.61
N GLU A 134 -8.03 -17.37 -8.64
CA GLU A 134 -7.59 -17.88 -9.94
C GLU A 134 -6.63 -16.91 -10.63
N TYR A 135 -6.90 -15.61 -10.56
CA TYR A 135 -6.00 -14.56 -11.05
C TYR A 135 -4.62 -14.65 -10.39
N LEU A 136 -4.58 -14.74 -9.06
CA LEU A 136 -3.33 -14.86 -8.30
C LEU A 136 -2.57 -16.15 -8.59
N ARG A 137 -3.27 -17.26 -8.80
CA ARG A 137 -2.66 -18.52 -9.26
C ARG A 137 -1.90 -18.31 -10.56
N VAL A 138 -2.55 -17.72 -11.57
CA VAL A 138 -1.93 -17.45 -12.88
C VAL A 138 -0.74 -16.49 -12.75
N VAL A 139 -0.90 -15.37 -12.01
CA VAL A 139 0.19 -14.42 -11.79
C VAL A 139 1.38 -15.08 -11.11
N ARG A 140 1.15 -15.80 -10.00
CA ARG A 140 2.21 -16.50 -9.26
C ARG A 140 2.93 -17.51 -10.15
N THR A 141 2.20 -18.39 -10.82
CA THR A 141 2.79 -19.44 -11.66
C THR A 141 3.64 -18.85 -12.79
N LEU A 142 3.17 -17.78 -13.44
CA LEU A 142 3.95 -17.08 -14.47
C LEU A 142 5.20 -16.40 -13.91
N LEU A 143 5.10 -15.73 -12.75
CA LEU A 143 6.24 -15.09 -12.10
C LEU A 143 7.28 -16.10 -11.58
N ASP A 144 6.86 -17.31 -11.26
CA ASP A 144 7.75 -18.44 -10.94
C ASP A 144 8.33 -19.12 -12.21
N GLY A 145 8.08 -18.56 -13.40
CA GLY A 145 8.61 -19.03 -14.68
C GLY A 145 7.98 -20.31 -15.21
N GLN A 146 6.81 -20.69 -14.68
CA GLN A 146 6.15 -21.95 -14.99
C GLN A 146 5.03 -21.77 -16.01
N GLU A 147 4.68 -22.87 -16.67
CA GLU A 147 3.50 -22.96 -17.52
C GLU A 147 2.21 -23.05 -16.69
N VAL A 148 1.13 -22.43 -17.17
CA VAL A 148 -0.14 -22.39 -16.48
C VAL A 148 -1.32 -22.42 -17.43
N ASP A 149 -2.36 -23.19 -17.12
CA ASP A 149 -3.65 -23.06 -17.80
C ASP A 149 -4.27 -21.70 -17.51
N TYR A 150 -4.68 -20.98 -18.56
CA TYR A 150 -5.32 -19.68 -18.46
C TYR A 150 -6.55 -19.62 -19.36
N THR A 151 -7.65 -19.09 -18.82
CA THR A 151 -8.92 -18.90 -19.54
C THR A 151 -9.11 -17.44 -19.91
N LEU A 152 -9.25 -17.15 -21.20
CA LEU A 152 -9.61 -15.83 -21.72
C LEU A 152 -10.72 -15.99 -22.75
N ASN A 153 -11.79 -15.19 -22.62
CA ASN A 153 -12.94 -15.20 -23.53
C ASN A 153 -13.54 -16.61 -23.76
N GLY A 154 -13.61 -17.41 -22.68
CA GLY A 154 -14.15 -18.77 -22.71
C GLY A 154 -13.22 -19.85 -23.26
N VAL A 155 -11.98 -19.51 -23.65
CA VAL A 155 -10.99 -20.47 -24.16
C VAL A 155 -9.89 -20.68 -23.15
N THR A 156 -9.64 -21.94 -22.78
CA THR A 156 -8.54 -22.34 -21.88
C THR A 156 -7.35 -22.88 -22.69
N ARG A 157 -6.16 -22.34 -22.43
CA ARG A 157 -4.89 -22.77 -23.01
C ARG A 157 -3.78 -22.69 -21.98
N ALA A 158 -2.80 -23.59 -22.10
CA ALA A 158 -1.53 -23.46 -21.41
C ALA A 158 -0.76 -22.26 -21.96
N ILE A 159 -0.24 -21.41 -21.06
CA ILE A 159 0.57 -20.23 -21.38
C ILE A 159 1.83 -20.20 -20.51
N ARG A 160 2.90 -19.60 -21.04
CA ARG A 160 4.15 -19.30 -20.33
C ARG A 160 4.83 -18.10 -20.97
N PHE A 161 5.75 -17.45 -20.25
CA PHE A 161 6.63 -16.45 -20.87
C PHE A 161 7.63 -17.11 -21.81
N LEU A 162 7.92 -16.42 -22.92
CA LEU A 162 8.89 -16.82 -23.93
C LEU A 162 10.08 -15.85 -23.91
N HIS A 163 11.19 -16.23 -24.54
CA HIS A 163 12.38 -15.39 -24.71
C HIS A 163 12.97 -14.84 -23.40
N LEU A 164 12.85 -15.60 -22.30
CA LEU A 164 13.44 -15.21 -21.01
C LEU A 164 14.96 -15.06 -21.09
N ASP A 165 15.60 -15.84 -21.96
CA ASP A 165 17.03 -15.79 -22.30
C ASP A 165 17.46 -14.49 -23.01
N LEU A 166 16.54 -13.83 -23.72
CA LEU A 166 16.79 -12.53 -24.37
C LEU A 166 16.63 -11.34 -23.42
N GLY A 167 16.12 -11.56 -22.19
CA GLY A 167 16.09 -10.56 -21.14
C GLY A 167 15.12 -9.39 -21.37
N PHE A 168 14.02 -9.61 -22.10
CA PHE A 168 12.92 -8.64 -22.24
C PHE A 168 12.24 -8.34 -20.90
N ILE A 169 12.15 -9.36 -20.04
CA ILE A 169 11.68 -9.27 -18.65
C ILE A 169 12.67 -10.00 -17.74
N ALA A 170 12.58 -9.79 -16.43
CA ALA A 170 13.36 -10.54 -15.45
C ALA A 170 12.44 -11.16 -14.39
N LEU A 171 12.50 -12.48 -14.25
CA LEU A 171 11.85 -13.20 -13.16
C LEU A 171 12.73 -13.30 -11.93
N GLU A 172 14.06 -13.21 -12.13
CA GLU A 172 15.06 -13.19 -11.06
C GLU A 172 15.76 -11.81 -10.96
N PRO A 173 16.01 -11.30 -9.74
CA PRO A 173 15.62 -11.85 -8.45
C PRO A 173 14.10 -11.98 -8.29
N ARG A 174 13.64 -13.06 -7.64
CA ARG A 174 12.21 -13.36 -7.44
C ARG A 174 11.43 -12.14 -6.95
N ILE A 175 10.31 -11.87 -7.61
CA ILE A 175 9.40 -10.77 -7.28
C ILE A 175 8.43 -11.22 -6.16
N PRO A 176 8.48 -10.64 -4.95
CA PRO A 176 7.52 -10.95 -3.92
C PRO A 176 6.14 -10.38 -4.26
N ILE A 177 5.08 -11.11 -3.90
CA ILE A 177 3.69 -10.67 -4.04
C ILE A 177 3.14 -10.30 -2.65
N TYR A 178 2.77 -9.04 -2.47
CA TYR A 178 2.13 -8.55 -1.27
C TYR A 178 0.63 -8.41 -1.53
N VAL A 179 -0.20 -9.08 -0.71
CA VAL A 179 -1.63 -9.15 -0.96
C VAL A 179 -2.37 -8.21 -0.01
N ALA A 180 -3.19 -7.32 -0.57
CA ALA A 180 -4.12 -6.52 0.21
C ALA A 180 -5.36 -7.35 0.58
N ALA A 181 -5.54 -7.65 1.87
CA ALA A 181 -6.61 -8.52 2.34
C ALA A 181 -7.02 -8.22 3.79
N ASN A 182 -8.30 -7.85 3.99
CA ASN A 182 -8.87 -7.59 5.32
C ASN A 182 -9.94 -8.61 5.74
N GLY A 183 -10.59 -9.27 4.75
CA GLY A 183 -11.67 -10.23 5.01
C GLY A 183 -11.19 -11.67 5.15
N PRO A 184 -11.92 -12.54 5.86
CA PRO A 184 -11.49 -13.93 6.13
C PRO A 184 -11.30 -14.75 4.85
N LEU A 185 -12.10 -14.51 3.81
CA LEU A 185 -11.94 -15.19 2.52
C LEU A 185 -10.71 -14.68 1.75
N ALA A 186 -10.43 -13.37 1.83
CA ALA A 186 -9.25 -12.79 1.20
C ALA A 186 -7.96 -13.26 1.89
N LEU A 187 -7.96 -13.36 3.23
CA LEU A 187 -6.84 -13.93 4.00
C LEU A 187 -6.56 -15.39 3.62
N LYS A 188 -7.59 -16.19 3.34
CA LYS A 188 -7.39 -17.56 2.83
C LYS A 188 -6.64 -17.55 1.49
N VAL A 189 -7.00 -16.66 0.57
CA VAL A 189 -6.30 -16.52 -0.72
C VAL A 189 -4.86 -16.04 -0.52
N ALA A 190 -4.65 -15.05 0.36
CA ALA A 190 -3.31 -14.57 0.70
C ALA A 190 -2.43 -15.69 1.28
N ALA A 191 -3.00 -16.57 2.11
CA ALA A 191 -2.28 -17.73 2.65
C ALA A 191 -1.79 -18.72 1.59
N GLU A 192 -2.30 -18.67 0.36
CA GLU A 192 -1.89 -19.56 -0.74
C GLU A 192 -0.81 -18.95 -1.65
N PHE A 193 -0.80 -17.63 -1.83
CA PHE A 193 0.04 -16.99 -2.87
C PHE A 193 0.95 -15.87 -2.37
N ALA A 194 0.67 -15.30 -1.21
CA ALA A 194 1.34 -14.10 -0.75
C ALA A 194 2.71 -14.38 -0.12
N ASP A 195 3.62 -13.45 -0.32
CA ASP A 195 4.86 -13.28 0.45
C ASP A 195 4.72 -12.16 1.51
N GLY A 196 3.55 -11.49 1.57
CA GLY A 196 3.25 -10.49 2.58
C GLY A 196 1.81 -10.03 2.56
N LEU A 197 1.38 -9.42 3.66
CA LEU A 197 0.05 -8.84 3.85
C LEU A 197 0.15 -7.31 3.81
N VAL A 198 -0.78 -6.67 3.09
CA VAL A 198 -0.98 -5.23 3.12
C VAL A 198 -2.36 -4.93 3.72
N SER A 199 -2.40 -4.15 4.78
CA SER A 199 -3.62 -3.62 5.38
C SER A 199 -3.76 -2.12 5.09
N VAL A 200 -4.94 -1.56 5.35
CA VAL A 200 -5.22 -0.12 5.21
C VAL A 200 -5.80 0.39 6.52
N GLY A 201 -5.44 1.62 6.89
CA GLY A 201 -5.81 2.25 8.15
C GLY A 201 -4.83 1.90 9.27
N ASN A 202 -4.96 2.55 10.43
CA ASN A 202 -4.12 2.28 11.60
C ASN A 202 -4.38 0.86 12.15
N GLU A 203 -3.84 -0.18 11.50
CA GLU A 203 -4.11 -1.57 11.87
C GLU A 203 -3.72 -1.82 13.33
N HIS A 204 -4.73 -2.05 14.16
CA HIS A 204 -4.50 -2.28 15.58
C HIS A 204 -3.79 -3.62 15.78
N ALA A 205 -2.82 -3.66 16.70
CA ALA A 205 -2.03 -4.86 17.01
C ALA A 205 -2.86 -6.17 17.16
N PRO A 206 -4.03 -6.18 17.85
CA PRO A 206 -4.83 -7.40 17.94
C PRO A 206 -5.40 -7.87 16.59
N VAL A 207 -5.71 -6.94 15.69
CA VAL A 207 -6.23 -7.24 14.34
C VAL A 207 -5.13 -7.87 13.51
N LEU A 208 -3.93 -7.27 13.47
CA LEU A 208 -2.78 -7.84 12.78
C LEU A 208 -2.42 -9.23 13.30
N ALA A 209 -2.42 -9.42 14.63
CA ALA A 209 -2.15 -10.72 15.24
C ALA A 209 -3.17 -11.78 14.80
N SER A 210 -4.46 -11.41 14.73
CA SER A 210 -5.54 -12.28 14.24
C SER A 210 -5.36 -12.62 12.75
N HIS A 211 -5.02 -11.63 11.91
CA HIS A 211 -4.74 -11.83 10.50
C HIS A 211 -3.55 -12.77 10.28
N LEU A 212 -2.45 -12.56 11.00
CA LEU A 212 -1.27 -13.42 10.94
C LEU A 212 -1.58 -14.86 11.40
N ALA A 213 -2.38 -15.02 12.45
CA ALA A 213 -2.83 -16.34 12.89
C ALA A 213 -3.67 -17.04 11.81
N ALA A 214 -4.61 -16.33 11.19
CA ALA A 214 -5.42 -16.85 10.10
C ALA A 214 -4.58 -17.24 8.88
N LEU A 215 -3.59 -16.42 8.51
CA LEU A 215 -2.65 -16.70 7.42
C LEU A 215 -1.81 -17.96 7.70
N ARG A 216 -1.23 -18.06 8.90
CA ARG A 216 -0.44 -19.25 9.31
C ARG A 216 -1.29 -20.52 9.28
N ALA A 217 -2.51 -20.47 9.82
CA ALA A 217 -3.43 -21.60 9.80
C ALA A 217 -3.87 -21.97 8.38
N GLY A 218 -4.11 -20.98 7.51
CA GLY A 218 -4.42 -21.18 6.10
C GLY A 218 -3.27 -21.83 5.33
N ALA A 219 -2.04 -21.34 5.53
CA ALA A 219 -0.85 -21.88 4.89
C ALA A 219 -0.59 -23.34 5.33
N ALA A 220 -0.72 -23.62 6.62
CA ALA A 220 -0.53 -24.97 7.17
C ALA A 220 -1.48 -26.00 6.56
N LYS A 221 -2.75 -25.63 6.32
CA LYS A 221 -3.74 -26.50 5.64
C LYS A 221 -3.36 -26.85 4.20
N LEU A 222 -2.48 -26.06 3.58
CA LEU A 222 -1.97 -26.26 2.23
C LEU A 222 -0.58 -26.90 2.22
N GLY A 223 -0.07 -27.35 3.37
CA GLY A 223 1.29 -27.88 3.49
C GLY A 223 2.38 -26.80 3.31
N ARG A 224 2.04 -25.52 3.48
CA ARG A 224 2.97 -24.39 3.35
C ARG A 224 3.25 -23.78 4.73
N THR A 225 4.44 -23.21 4.86
CA THR A 225 4.80 -22.35 6.01
C THR A 225 5.04 -20.95 5.48
N LEU A 226 4.56 -19.93 6.19
CA LEU A 226 4.89 -18.54 5.85
C LEU A 226 6.39 -18.33 6.02
N SER A 227 7.03 -17.69 5.04
CA SER A 227 8.45 -17.35 5.13
C SER A 227 8.75 -16.55 6.41
N PRO A 228 9.93 -16.71 7.05
CA PRO A 228 10.41 -15.76 8.06
C PRO A 228 10.41 -14.31 7.54
N SER A 229 10.67 -14.15 6.24
CA SER A 229 10.62 -12.86 5.53
C SER A 229 9.21 -12.41 5.14
N PHE A 230 8.14 -13.11 5.58
CA PHE A 230 6.76 -12.72 5.24
C PHE A 230 6.49 -11.29 5.69
N HIS A 231 6.11 -10.44 4.75
CA HIS A 231 6.02 -9.00 4.98
C HIS A 231 4.67 -8.61 5.57
N THR A 232 4.65 -7.54 6.37
CA THR A 232 3.43 -6.96 6.95
C THR A 232 3.52 -5.45 6.83
N ALA A 233 2.69 -4.88 5.97
CA ALA A 233 2.67 -3.45 5.72
C ALA A 233 1.27 -2.89 6.00
N THR A 234 1.21 -1.67 6.50
CA THR A 234 -0.05 -0.93 6.63
C THR A 234 0.04 0.40 5.90
N LEU A 235 -1.01 0.72 5.16
CA LEU A 235 -1.17 2.01 4.48
C LEU A 235 -1.94 2.98 5.38
N THR A 236 -1.32 4.12 5.69
CA THR A 236 -1.93 5.20 6.47
C THR A 236 -1.34 6.55 6.06
N SER A 237 -1.71 7.64 6.74
CA SER A 237 -0.95 8.89 6.73
C SER A 237 -0.42 9.17 8.13
N ALA A 238 0.54 10.06 8.26
CA ALA A 238 1.07 10.48 9.55
C ALA A 238 1.20 12.00 9.60
N VAL A 239 0.89 12.57 10.76
CA VAL A 239 1.05 14.00 11.03
C VAL A 239 1.73 14.19 12.37
N VAL A 240 2.90 14.82 12.34
CA VAL A 240 3.65 15.19 13.54
C VAL A 240 3.08 16.50 14.07
N LEU A 241 2.54 16.47 15.29
CA LEU A 241 1.98 17.65 15.95
C LEU A 241 3.09 18.56 16.48
N LYS A 242 2.92 19.86 16.28
CA LYS A 242 3.72 20.89 16.93
C LYS A 242 3.32 21.01 18.41
N PRO A 243 4.21 21.53 19.29
CA PRO A 243 3.87 21.74 20.69
C PRO A 243 2.58 22.56 20.86
N GLY A 244 1.59 22.00 21.55
CA GLY A 244 0.29 22.63 21.80
C GLY A 244 -0.67 22.68 20.59
N GLU A 245 -0.30 22.09 19.46
CA GLU A 245 -1.15 22.07 18.27
C GLU A 245 -2.31 21.08 18.42
N ARG A 246 -3.51 21.54 18.06
CA ARG A 246 -4.68 20.67 17.99
C ARG A 246 -4.61 19.74 16.79
N ALA A 247 -5.08 18.50 16.99
CA ALA A 247 -5.10 17.47 15.96
C ALA A 247 -6.07 17.75 14.79
N ASP A 248 -6.92 18.79 14.89
CA ASP A 248 -7.83 19.24 13.84
C ASP A 248 -7.55 20.68 13.38
N SER A 249 -6.35 21.19 13.64
CA SER A 249 -5.90 22.46 13.06
C SER A 249 -5.87 22.39 11.53
N GLU A 250 -6.02 23.54 10.85
CA GLU A 250 -6.04 23.58 9.38
C GLU A 250 -4.78 22.99 8.74
N ARG A 251 -3.62 23.10 9.39
CA ARG A 251 -2.38 22.45 8.92
C ARG A 251 -2.50 20.93 8.98
N VAL A 252 -2.96 20.38 10.11
CA VAL A 252 -3.11 18.92 10.26
C VAL A 252 -4.14 18.41 9.25
N VAL A 253 -5.26 19.12 9.09
CA VAL A 253 -6.27 18.79 8.08
C VAL A 253 -5.71 18.84 6.66
N ALA A 254 -4.89 19.84 6.32
CA ALA A 254 -4.22 19.90 5.01
C ALA A 254 -3.28 18.71 4.77
N GLN A 255 -2.67 18.15 5.83
CA GLN A 255 -1.71 17.05 5.76
C GLN A 255 -2.35 15.64 5.80
N CYS A 256 -3.62 15.50 6.17
CA CYS A 256 -4.26 14.18 6.25
C CYS A 256 -5.72 14.11 5.79
N GLY A 257 -6.35 15.23 5.47
CA GLY A 257 -7.78 15.31 5.23
C GLY A 257 -8.28 14.42 4.08
N SER A 258 -7.52 14.31 2.99
CA SER A 258 -7.90 13.44 1.88
C SER A 258 -7.92 11.95 2.26
N GLN A 259 -7.03 11.53 3.17
CA GLN A 259 -7.00 10.16 3.69
C GLN A 259 -8.20 9.90 4.62
N VAL A 260 -8.56 10.88 5.46
CA VAL A 260 -9.75 10.78 6.33
C VAL A 260 -11.03 10.70 5.50
N ALA A 261 -11.16 11.53 4.46
CA ALA A 261 -12.28 11.49 3.53
C ALA A 261 -12.35 10.15 2.77
N ALA A 262 -11.21 9.64 2.29
CA ALA A 262 -11.14 8.35 1.61
C ALA A 262 -11.63 7.16 2.47
N VAL A 263 -11.52 7.25 3.80
CA VAL A 263 -12.10 6.26 4.72
C VAL A 263 -13.63 6.26 4.63
N LEU A 264 -14.26 7.43 4.54
CA LEU A 264 -15.71 7.55 4.31
C LEU A 264 -16.12 7.05 2.94
N HIS A 265 -15.36 7.39 1.89
CA HIS A 265 -15.61 6.89 0.52
C HIS A 265 -15.65 5.36 0.52
N PHE A 266 -14.64 4.73 1.13
CA PHE A 266 -14.55 3.28 1.25
C PHE A 266 -15.71 2.70 2.07
N ALA A 267 -16.00 3.27 3.24
CA ALA A 267 -17.07 2.80 4.10
C ALA A 267 -18.43 2.86 3.39
N TYR A 268 -18.73 3.95 2.69
CA TYR A 268 -19.97 4.13 1.93
C TYR A 268 -20.15 3.06 0.86
N GLU A 269 -19.12 2.78 0.06
CA GLU A 269 -19.19 1.75 -0.96
C GLU A 269 -19.33 0.33 -0.39
N ILE A 270 -18.74 0.04 0.78
CA ILE A 270 -18.91 -1.26 1.45
C ILE A 270 -20.30 -1.39 2.05
N VAL A 271 -20.81 -0.37 2.75
CA VAL A 271 -22.16 -0.40 3.33
C VAL A 271 -23.20 -0.49 2.21
N LYS A 272 -23.05 0.28 1.12
CA LYS A 272 -23.93 0.20 -0.05
C LYS A 272 -23.91 -1.19 -0.70
N LEU A 273 -22.75 -1.81 -0.83
CA LEU A 273 -22.62 -3.15 -1.40
C LEU A 273 -23.24 -4.25 -0.51
N THR A 274 -23.06 -4.14 0.80
CA THR A 274 -23.31 -5.25 1.73
C THR A 274 -24.55 -5.08 2.60
N GLY A 275 -25.07 -3.85 2.73
CA GLY A 275 -26.08 -3.48 3.71
C GLY A 275 -25.58 -3.56 5.17
N ASN A 276 -24.29 -3.79 5.41
CA ASN A 276 -23.76 -4.03 6.75
C ASN A 276 -23.13 -2.76 7.35
N GLU A 277 -23.88 -2.07 8.22
CA GLU A 277 -23.40 -0.88 8.93
C GLU A 277 -22.22 -1.14 9.87
N ALA A 278 -21.92 -2.40 10.24
CA ALA A 278 -20.71 -2.72 11.00
C ALA A 278 -19.42 -2.44 10.20
N ALA A 279 -19.53 -2.13 8.90
CA ALA A 279 -18.42 -1.67 8.07
C ALA A 279 -18.06 -0.20 8.30
N VAL A 280 -18.90 0.59 8.99
CA VAL A 280 -18.58 1.97 9.37
C VAL A 280 -17.41 1.94 10.36
N PRO A 281 -16.28 2.60 10.06
CA PRO A 281 -15.11 2.55 10.92
C PRO A 281 -15.38 3.23 12.27
N ARG A 282 -14.80 2.66 13.32
CA ARG A 282 -14.85 3.27 14.66
C ARG A 282 -14.32 4.70 14.60
N GLY A 283 -15.02 5.64 15.23
CA GLY A 283 -14.66 7.05 15.22
C GLY A 283 -15.45 7.89 14.20
N PHE A 284 -16.19 7.26 13.28
CA PHE A 284 -16.99 7.93 12.26
C PHE A 284 -18.49 7.94 12.55
N GLU A 285 -18.93 7.33 13.66
CA GLU A 285 -20.35 7.16 13.97
C GLU A 285 -21.11 8.49 13.97
N ASP A 286 -20.48 9.55 14.49
CA ASP A 286 -21.11 10.87 14.65
C ASP A 286 -21.25 11.65 13.32
N VAL A 287 -20.49 11.27 12.29
CA VAL A 287 -20.50 11.94 10.97
C VAL A 287 -21.14 11.09 9.88
N TRP A 288 -21.46 9.82 10.18
CA TRP A 288 -21.85 8.84 9.19
C TRP A 288 -23.18 9.18 8.52
N GLU A 289 -24.21 9.49 9.32
CA GLU A 289 -25.53 9.87 8.79
C GLU A 289 -25.43 11.13 7.93
N GLU A 290 -24.70 12.15 8.38
CA GLU A 290 -24.49 13.39 7.62
C GLU A 290 -23.72 13.14 6.31
N TYR A 291 -22.76 12.21 6.30
CA TYR A 291 -22.04 11.83 5.09
C TYR A 291 -22.95 11.12 4.08
N CYS A 292 -23.78 10.18 4.54
CA CYS A 292 -24.79 9.53 3.69
C CYS A 292 -25.76 10.57 3.08
N ASP A 293 -26.27 11.48 3.90
CA ASP A 293 -27.10 12.61 3.47
C ASP A 293 -26.40 13.50 2.43
N HIS A 294 -25.09 13.75 2.61
CA HIS A 294 -24.29 14.51 1.67
C HIS A 294 -24.22 13.83 0.30
N VAL A 295 -24.02 12.50 0.26
CA VAL A 295 -24.04 11.73 -0.99
C VAL A 295 -25.43 11.71 -1.62
N GLU A 296 -26.49 11.57 -0.83
CA GLU A 296 -27.87 11.56 -1.33
C GLU A 296 -28.32 12.93 -1.89
N ARG A 297 -27.73 14.02 -1.42
CA ARG A 297 -27.98 15.39 -1.91
C ARG A 297 -27.10 15.82 -3.07
N MET A 298 -26.21 14.96 -3.57
CA MET A 298 -25.42 15.27 -4.76
C MET A 298 -26.34 15.51 -5.96
N GLU A 299 -26.05 16.57 -6.72
CA GLU A 299 -26.73 16.87 -7.99
C GLU A 299 -26.51 15.76 -9.03
N THR A 300 -25.40 15.03 -8.92
CA THR A 300 -25.10 13.88 -9.77
C THR A 300 -26.17 12.79 -9.60
N PRO A 301 -26.79 12.32 -10.70
CA PRO A 301 -27.79 11.26 -10.66
C PRO A 301 -27.28 10.00 -9.94
N PRO A 302 -28.14 9.27 -9.18
CA PRO A 302 -27.72 8.12 -8.37
C PRO A 302 -26.88 7.07 -9.12
N GLU A 303 -27.19 6.81 -10.39
CA GLU A 303 -26.49 5.86 -11.25
C GLU A 303 -25.11 6.35 -11.74
N LYS A 304 -24.75 7.61 -11.46
CA LYS A 304 -23.45 8.23 -11.81
C LYS A 304 -22.67 8.75 -10.60
N ARG A 305 -23.22 8.67 -9.39
CA ARG A 305 -22.57 9.20 -8.17
C ARG A 305 -21.17 8.63 -7.91
N TYR A 306 -20.86 7.44 -8.43
CA TYR A 306 -19.52 6.86 -8.36
C TYR A 306 -18.43 7.75 -8.99
N LEU A 307 -18.79 8.66 -9.89
CA LEU A 307 -17.89 9.66 -10.49
C LEU A 307 -17.52 10.80 -9.52
N GLN A 308 -18.38 11.06 -8.53
CA GLN A 308 -18.23 12.17 -7.58
C GLN A 308 -17.78 11.71 -6.19
N ILE A 309 -18.22 10.53 -5.74
CA ILE A 309 -17.88 9.99 -4.40
C ILE A 309 -16.36 9.90 -4.21
N HIS A 310 -15.62 9.53 -5.25
CA HIS A 310 -14.17 9.40 -5.21
C HIS A 310 -13.42 10.65 -5.71
N GLU A 311 -14.10 11.79 -5.85
CA GLU A 311 -13.40 13.04 -6.13
C GLU A 311 -12.39 13.34 -5.02
N GLY A 312 -11.17 13.73 -5.39
CA GLY A 312 -10.09 14.01 -4.44
C GLY A 312 -9.54 12.79 -3.67
N HIS A 313 -10.01 11.56 -3.95
CA HIS A 313 -9.63 10.35 -3.22
C HIS A 313 -8.11 10.23 -2.99
N CYS A 314 -7.69 10.26 -1.72
CA CYS A 314 -6.30 10.27 -1.26
C CYS A 314 -5.37 11.33 -1.91
N THR A 315 -5.93 12.33 -2.60
CA THR A 315 -5.20 13.28 -3.45
C THR A 315 -5.28 14.69 -2.86
N TYR A 316 -6.50 15.19 -2.66
CA TYR A 316 -6.82 16.46 -2.00
C TYR A 316 -8.13 16.33 -1.23
N LEU A 317 -8.35 17.20 -0.24
CA LEU A 317 -9.63 17.22 0.49
C LEU A 317 -10.65 18.05 -0.31
N VAL A 318 -11.76 17.43 -0.72
CA VAL A 318 -12.87 18.15 -1.35
C VAL A 318 -13.44 19.16 -0.35
N PRO A 319 -13.62 20.45 -0.71
CA PRO A 319 -14.07 21.46 0.25
C PRO A 319 -15.38 21.11 0.96
N ALA A 320 -16.33 20.48 0.26
CA ALA A 320 -17.62 20.06 0.82
C ALA A 320 -17.49 18.94 1.87
N GLU A 321 -16.40 18.16 1.84
CA GLU A 321 -16.13 17.06 2.76
C GLU A 321 -15.34 17.50 4.00
N ARG A 322 -14.81 18.74 4.02
CA ARG A 322 -14.02 19.28 5.14
C ARG A 322 -14.70 19.14 6.49
N ARG A 323 -16.03 19.27 6.54
CA ARG A 323 -16.86 19.13 7.75
C ARG A 323 -16.79 17.75 8.40
N PHE A 324 -16.47 16.69 7.65
CA PHE A 324 -16.35 15.33 8.17
C PHE A 324 -14.95 15.03 8.73
N VAL A 325 -14.00 15.96 8.54
CA VAL A 325 -12.62 15.85 9.03
C VAL A 325 -12.49 16.64 10.33
N ASN A 326 -12.57 15.94 11.46
CA ASN A 326 -12.47 16.50 12.81
C ASN A 326 -11.48 15.68 13.65
N GLU A 327 -11.19 16.12 14.88
CA GLU A 327 -10.20 15.44 15.72
C GLU A 327 -10.49 13.95 15.92
N LYS A 328 -11.76 13.56 16.08
CA LYS A 328 -12.17 12.16 16.27
C LYS A 328 -11.89 11.33 15.01
N THR A 329 -12.30 11.81 13.83
CA THR A 329 -12.07 11.09 12.56
C THR A 329 -10.59 11.07 12.16
N ILE A 330 -9.84 12.14 12.42
CA ILE A 330 -8.39 12.18 12.19
C ILE A 330 -7.67 11.13 13.05
N ARG A 331 -7.94 11.10 14.35
CA ARG A 331 -7.29 10.13 15.27
C ARG A 331 -7.65 8.68 14.96
N ALA A 332 -8.84 8.45 14.41
CA ALA A 332 -9.28 7.12 13.96
C ALA A 332 -8.54 6.66 12.69
N SER A 333 -8.27 7.57 11.75
CA SER A 333 -7.78 7.22 10.41
C SER A 333 -6.26 7.26 10.25
N VAL A 334 -5.56 8.16 10.93
CA VAL A 334 -4.14 8.45 10.65
C VAL A 334 -3.27 8.44 11.90
N LEU A 335 -1.95 8.32 11.71
CA LEU A 335 -0.97 8.44 12.78
C LEU A 335 -0.72 9.91 13.10
N VAL A 336 -1.60 10.51 13.90
CA VAL A 336 -1.42 11.86 14.42
C VAL A 336 -0.91 11.83 15.87
N GLY A 337 0.08 12.66 16.19
CA GLY A 337 0.63 12.79 17.55
C GLY A 337 1.93 13.59 17.59
N THR A 338 2.41 13.86 18.80
CA THR A 338 3.78 14.35 19.02
C THR A 338 4.80 13.30 18.57
N PRO A 339 6.07 13.68 18.30
CA PRO A 339 7.12 12.73 17.94
C PRO A 339 7.22 11.53 18.89
N ASP A 340 7.13 11.75 20.21
CA ASP A 340 7.29 10.68 21.21
C ASP A 340 6.09 9.74 21.23
N GLU A 341 4.86 10.26 21.09
CA GLU A 341 3.66 9.44 20.95
C GLU A 341 3.69 8.58 19.68
N LEU A 342 4.15 9.15 18.57
CA LEU A 342 4.28 8.42 17.30
C LEU A 342 5.33 7.32 17.42
N VAL A 343 6.53 7.62 17.95
CA VAL A 343 7.58 6.61 18.19
C VAL A 343 7.07 5.48 19.07
N ALA A 344 6.39 5.78 20.17
CA ALA A 344 5.83 4.77 21.06
C ALA A 344 4.80 3.87 20.37
N ARG A 345 3.88 4.46 19.58
CA ARG A 345 2.88 3.72 18.81
C ARG A 345 3.52 2.84 17.73
N ILE A 346 4.56 3.32 17.06
CA ILE A 346 5.26 2.58 16.01
C ILE A 346 6.00 1.38 16.62
N ARG A 347 6.70 1.56 17.75
CA ARG A 347 7.34 0.44 18.46
C ARG A 347 6.32 -0.61 18.93
N ALA A 348 5.16 -0.18 19.40
CA ALA A 348 4.09 -1.12 19.77
C ALA A 348 3.56 -1.91 18.57
N ALA A 349 3.42 -1.27 17.40
CA ALA A 349 3.02 -1.93 16.16
C ALA A 349 4.10 -2.91 15.66
N GLU A 350 5.37 -2.52 15.73
CA GLU A 350 6.53 -3.36 15.42
C GLU A 350 6.55 -4.64 16.28
N GLN A 351 6.37 -4.50 17.60
CA GLN A 351 6.28 -5.63 18.54
C GLN A 351 5.09 -6.55 18.24
N ALA A 352 4.00 -6.01 17.68
CA ALA A 352 2.86 -6.80 17.23
C ALA A 352 3.10 -7.54 15.91
N GLY A 353 4.26 -7.34 15.27
CA GLY A 353 4.68 -7.99 14.04
C GLY A 353 4.43 -7.16 12.78
N LEU A 354 4.14 -5.86 12.88
CA LEU A 354 4.11 -4.96 11.74
C LEU A 354 5.55 -4.66 11.29
N LYS A 355 5.85 -4.81 10.00
CA LYS A 355 7.18 -4.59 9.44
C LYS A 355 7.29 -3.29 8.66
N GLU A 356 6.17 -2.68 8.27
CA GLU A 356 6.16 -1.42 7.55
C GLU A 356 4.94 -0.55 7.80
N ILE A 357 5.21 0.76 7.87
CA ILE A 357 4.19 1.81 7.75
C ILE A 357 4.44 2.58 6.45
N GLY A 358 3.45 2.54 5.56
CA GLY A 358 3.44 3.31 4.33
C GLY A 358 2.63 4.60 4.46
N LEU A 359 3.26 5.74 4.20
CA LEU A 359 2.61 7.06 4.30
C LEU A 359 1.98 7.48 2.97
N LEU A 360 0.71 7.89 3.00
CA LEU A 360 -0.06 8.46 1.88
C LEU A 360 -0.53 9.88 2.22
N PRO A 361 0.38 10.87 2.18
CA PRO A 361 0.00 12.26 2.37
C PRO A 361 -0.75 12.81 1.13
N PRO A 362 -1.60 13.85 1.30
CA PRO A 362 -2.15 14.61 0.18
C PRO A 362 -1.05 15.20 -0.70
N MET A 363 -1.30 15.30 -2.02
CA MET A 363 -0.26 15.66 -3.00
C MET A 363 0.46 16.97 -2.67
N ALA A 364 -0.28 18.00 -2.26
CA ALA A 364 0.27 19.32 -1.95
C ALA A 364 1.19 19.31 -0.72
N GLU A 365 0.94 18.43 0.25
CA GLU A 365 1.68 18.36 1.51
C GLU A 365 2.71 17.22 1.53
N ALA A 366 2.80 16.43 0.46
CA ALA A 366 3.57 15.19 0.46
C ALA A 366 5.04 15.38 0.84
N ARG A 367 5.71 16.40 0.30
CA ARG A 367 7.12 16.69 0.65
C ARG A 367 7.29 17.13 2.11
N ASN A 368 6.34 17.90 2.64
CA ASN A 368 6.40 18.38 4.03
C ASN A 368 6.21 17.22 5.00
N VAL A 369 5.16 16.43 4.80
CA VAL A 369 4.86 15.26 5.64
C VAL A 369 6.02 14.27 5.65
N LEU A 370 6.56 13.93 4.48
CA LEU A 370 7.67 12.97 4.39
C LEU A 370 8.94 13.50 5.08
N ARG A 371 9.27 14.78 4.91
CA ARG A 371 10.44 15.38 5.56
C ARG A 371 10.26 15.45 7.07
N GLU A 372 9.15 16.00 7.54
CA GLU A 372 8.85 16.15 8.96
C GLU A 372 8.84 14.78 9.67
N PHE A 373 8.22 13.78 9.07
CA PHE A 373 8.18 12.43 9.62
C PHE A 373 9.57 11.76 9.64
N SER A 374 10.36 11.91 8.57
CA SER A 374 11.73 11.40 8.52
C SER A 374 12.60 12.01 9.64
N GLU A 375 12.63 13.33 9.74
CA GLU A 375 13.48 14.06 10.68
C GLU A 375 13.06 13.89 12.14
N GLN A 376 11.76 13.81 12.40
CA GLN A 376 11.25 13.84 13.78
C GLN A 376 10.86 12.47 14.33
N VAL A 377 10.54 11.50 13.47
CA VAL A 377 10.07 10.17 13.90
C VAL A 377 11.03 9.08 13.47
N MET A 378 11.32 8.95 12.17
CA MET A 378 12.20 7.89 11.67
C MET A 378 13.61 7.98 12.27
N ALA A 379 14.15 9.19 12.44
CA ALA A 379 15.47 9.39 13.04
C ALA A 379 15.58 8.95 14.52
N ARG A 380 14.46 8.63 15.18
CA ARG A 380 14.38 8.20 16.59
C ARG A 380 14.11 6.69 16.76
N LEU A 381 13.96 5.97 15.66
CA LEU A 381 13.72 4.52 15.57
C LEU A 381 14.96 3.85 14.97
#